data_AF-A0A1W7RAS5-F1
#
_entry.id   AF-A0A1W7RAS5-F1
#
_cell.length_a   1.000
_cell.length_b   1.000
_cell.length_c   1.000
_cell.angle_alpha   90.00
_cell.angle_beta   90.00
_cell.angle_gamma   90.00
#
_symmetry.space_group_name_H-M   'P 1'
#
loop_
_entity.id
_entity.type
_entity.pdbx_description
1 polymer ?
#
loop_
_entity_poly.entity_id
_entity_poly.type
_entity_poly.pdbx_seq_one_letter_code
_entity_poly.pdbx_strand_id
1 'polypeptide(L)'
;MIVQLLLSFALFSWDVASSQTCPEIYLRFSKDHTYCLRSNCHVIKRGVTEEDKKIILDIHNEFRNKIALGQETSPRQQPPAANMIQMEWDNELAEIAQAHSDQCIFEHDNAPQRQVENFPVGQNLLITMLSKTINWRKIRMWYTSEINYFYPQYRQPFTFATAYGHFSQMVWAKTWKVGCGVSVFYDNVDNMDKVLYTCNYGPAGNMRGDAVYSVGAPCSQCPKNTQCSNEYKGLCKSLTPDGPQKEISISSRDFLLYCNFSVNDSPGCRNVQISGSKPFQTKKLYSGEYKTAILNGGESITIKLGKAQDNRGICPFVYGSFGPNRDGDAKRSAVSIGFSAPRIMFGDPVKIEYGSSEFWTVGILMRFSGEMESTIKLQAYPGASPQYFNVKSFGIGRGKCPKF
;
A
#
# COMPACT_ATOMS: atom_id res chain seq x y z
N MET A 1 37.53 -29.38 52.51
CA MET A 1 37.76 -29.39 51.05
C MET A 1 37.34 -30.76 50.56
N ILE A 2 36.28 -31.00 49.79
CA ILE A 2 35.45 -30.20 48.89
C ILE A 2 34.05 -30.84 48.94
N VAL A 3 33.00 -30.03 49.14
CA VAL A 3 31.60 -30.48 49.08
C VAL A 3 31.15 -30.38 47.62
N GLN A 4 30.78 -31.50 47.00
CA GLN A 4 30.18 -31.53 45.66
C GLN A 4 28.71 -31.11 45.75
N LEU A 5 28.41 -29.90 45.26
CA LEU A 5 27.04 -29.47 44.96
C LEU A 5 26.59 -30.09 43.63
N LEU A 6 25.53 -30.88 43.68
CA LEU A 6 24.76 -31.29 42.50
C LEU A 6 23.88 -30.12 42.05
N LEU A 7 24.25 -29.47 40.95
CA LEU A 7 23.42 -28.48 40.26
C LEU A 7 22.47 -29.19 39.30
N SER A 8 21.20 -29.31 39.69
CA SER A 8 20.11 -29.71 38.83
C SER A 8 19.79 -28.60 37.83
N PHE A 9 20.20 -28.78 36.58
CA PHE A 9 19.75 -27.95 35.46
C PHE A 9 18.28 -28.27 35.14
N ALA A 10 17.36 -27.47 35.67
CA ALA A 10 15.99 -27.44 35.18
C ALA A 10 15.99 -26.75 33.81
N LEU A 11 15.82 -27.52 32.75
CA LEU A 11 15.50 -27.01 31.42
C LEU A 11 14.12 -26.36 31.49
N PHE A 12 14.09 -25.04 31.64
CA PHE A 12 12.89 -24.26 31.37
C PHE A 12 12.70 -24.27 29.85
N SER A 13 11.83 -25.15 29.36
CA SER A 13 11.20 -25.03 28.05
C SER A 13 10.39 -23.74 28.06
N TRP A 14 10.87 -22.70 27.41
CA TRP A 14 10.03 -21.55 27.09
C TRP A 14 9.13 -21.97 25.94
N ASP A 15 7.98 -22.57 26.26
CA ASP A 15 6.87 -22.62 25.33
C ASP A 15 6.36 -21.19 25.16
N VAL A 16 7.01 -20.43 24.26
CA VAL A 16 6.43 -19.19 23.73
C VAL A 16 5.31 -19.63 22.78
N ALA A 17 4.16 -19.92 23.36
CA ALA A 17 2.90 -19.83 22.64
C ALA A 17 2.76 -18.37 22.20
N SER A 18 3.28 -18.05 21.01
CA SER A 18 3.10 -16.75 20.37
C SER A 18 1.62 -16.60 20.06
N SER A 19 0.84 -16.04 20.99
CA SER A 19 -0.44 -15.45 20.63
C SER A 19 -0.10 -14.22 19.82
N GLN A 20 0.05 -14.37 18.51
CA GLN A 20 0.31 -13.25 17.62
C GLN A 20 -0.84 -12.25 17.80
N THR A 21 -0.56 -11.15 18.49
CA THR A 21 -1.52 -10.07 18.70
C THR A 21 -1.70 -9.37 17.36
N CYS A 22 -2.95 -9.09 16.99
CA CYS A 22 -3.25 -8.39 15.74
C CYS A 22 -2.56 -7.01 15.72
N PRO A 23 -1.66 -6.72 14.77
CA PRO A 23 -1.03 -5.42 14.67
C PRO A 23 -2.05 -4.28 14.51
N GLU A 24 -1.88 -3.19 15.26
CA GLU A 24 -2.77 -2.02 15.23
C GLU A 24 -2.99 -1.46 13.82
N ILE A 25 -1.98 -1.57 12.96
CA ILE A 25 -2.08 -1.05 11.60
C ILE A 25 -3.15 -1.77 10.77
N TYR A 26 -3.33 -3.07 10.97
CA TYR A 26 -4.36 -3.83 10.28
C TYR A 26 -5.76 -3.48 10.81
N LEU A 27 -5.88 -3.28 12.13
CA LEU A 27 -7.12 -2.79 12.75
C LEU A 27 -7.51 -1.39 12.29
N ARG A 28 -6.56 -0.58 11.81
CA ARG A 28 -6.85 0.71 11.16
C ARG A 28 -7.61 0.54 9.86
N PHE A 29 -7.29 -0.50 9.09
CA PHE A 29 -7.90 -0.75 7.80
C PHE A 29 -9.24 -1.47 7.92
N SER A 30 -9.32 -2.46 8.80
CA SER A 30 -10.54 -3.21 9.09
C SER A 30 -10.44 -3.85 10.47
N LYS A 31 -11.53 -3.81 11.24
CA LYS A 31 -11.63 -4.59 12.48
C LYS A 31 -11.58 -6.11 12.23
N ASP A 32 -11.99 -6.52 11.03
CA ASP A 32 -12.06 -7.90 10.55
C ASP A 32 -10.94 -8.17 9.53
N HIS A 33 -9.77 -7.54 9.71
CA HIS A 33 -8.63 -7.71 8.81
C HIS A 33 -8.17 -9.17 8.79
N THR A 34 -7.95 -9.72 7.59
CA THR A 34 -7.71 -11.14 7.35
C THR A 34 -6.52 -11.69 8.12
N TYR A 35 -5.46 -10.90 8.27
CA TYR A 35 -4.30 -11.23 9.11
C TYR A 35 -4.67 -11.61 10.55
N CYS A 36 -5.72 -10.97 11.07
CA CYS A 36 -6.12 -11.05 12.47
C CYS A 36 -7.19 -12.11 12.72
N LEU A 37 -7.68 -12.75 11.66
CA LEU A 37 -8.64 -13.83 11.75
C LEU A 37 -7.95 -15.10 12.23
N ARG A 38 -8.62 -15.81 13.14
CA ARG A 38 -8.23 -17.16 13.53
C ARG A 38 -8.96 -18.15 12.62
N SER A 39 -8.24 -19.18 12.18
CA SER A 39 -8.82 -20.27 11.41
C SER A 39 -9.94 -20.95 12.22
N ASN A 40 -11.08 -21.17 11.57
CA ASN A 40 -12.20 -21.93 12.11
C ASN A 40 -12.38 -23.31 11.44
N CYS A 41 -11.45 -23.72 10.58
CA CYS A 41 -11.49 -24.99 9.85
C CYS A 41 -10.34 -25.92 10.25
N HIS A 42 -10.48 -27.22 9.97
CA HIS A 42 -9.42 -28.20 10.22
C HIS A 42 -8.41 -28.20 9.05
N VAL A 43 -7.37 -27.37 9.18
CA VAL A 43 -6.24 -27.32 8.24
C VAL A 43 -5.33 -28.54 8.44
N ILE A 44 -5.17 -29.35 7.39
CA ILE A 44 -4.34 -30.56 7.35
C ILE A 44 -2.88 -30.21 7.06
N LYS A 45 -2.65 -29.31 6.10
CA LYS A 45 -1.31 -28.85 5.68
C LYS A 45 -1.41 -27.41 5.21
N ARG A 46 -0.39 -26.59 5.49
CA ARG A 46 -0.33 -25.18 5.11
C ARG A 46 1.10 -24.71 4.88
N GLY A 47 1.25 -23.50 4.36
CA GLY A 47 2.52 -22.81 4.21
C GLY A 47 3.13 -22.95 2.82
N VAL A 48 4.04 -22.02 2.52
CA VAL A 48 4.72 -21.88 1.23
C VAL A 48 6.22 -21.98 1.47
N THR A 49 6.88 -22.98 0.88
CA THR A 49 8.34 -23.16 1.03
C THR A 49 9.11 -22.18 0.13
N GLU A 50 10.45 -22.08 0.30
CA GLU A 50 11.27 -21.25 -0.59
C GLU A 50 11.23 -21.74 -2.05
N GLU A 51 11.15 -23.05 -2.27
CA GLU A 51 10.97 -23.63 -3.60
C GLU A 51 9.61 -23.24 -4.20
N ASP A 52 8.56 -23.26 -3.39
CA ASP A 52 7.23 -22.82 -3.81
C ASP A 52 7.23 -21.33 -4.20
N LYS A 53 7.87 -20.46 -3.40
CA LYS A 53 8.03 -19.02 -3.71
C LYS A 53 8.69 -18.83 -5.08
N LYS A 54 9.76 -19.59 -5.35
CA LYS A 54 10.44 -19.57 -6.65
C LYS A 54 9.49 -19.98 -7.78
N ILE A 55 8.77 -21.10 -7.63
CA ILE A 55 7.81 -21.57 -8.64
C ILE A 55 6.73 -20.51 -8.92
N ILE A 56 6.20 -19.88 -7.87
CA ILE A 56 5.18 -18.83 -7.99
C ILE A 56 5.73 -17.65 -8.78
N LEU A 57 6.91 -17.13 -8.39
CA LEU A 57 7.54 -16.00 -9.07
C LEU A 57 7.88 -16.30 -10.53
N ASP A 58 8.46 -17.48 -10.79
CA ASP A 58 8.81 -17.92 -12.14
C ASP A 58 7.56 -17.95 -13.02
N ILE A 59 6.46 -18.53 -12.55
CA ILE A 59 5.20 -18.59 -13.30
C ILE A 59 4.69 -17.18 -13.64
N HIS A 60 4.66 -16.27 -12.66
CA HIS A 60 4.19 -14.91 -12.90
C HIS A 60 5.10 -14.17 -13.88
N ASN A 61 6.41 -14.21 -13.68
CA ASN A 61 7.37 -13.50 -14.52
C ASN A 61 7.50 -14.10 -15.92
N GLU A 62 7.40 -15.42 -16.09
CA GLU A 62 7.33 -16.08 -17.40
C GLU A 62 6.17 -15.55 -18.23
N PHE A 63 4.95 -15.53 -17.67
CA PHE A 63 3.76 -15.07 -18.39
C PHE A 63 3.76 -13.56 -18.65
N ARG A 64 4.21 -12.76 -17.68
CA ARG A 64 4.40 -11.32 -17.88
C ARG A 64 5.42 -11.03 -18.99
N ASN A 65 6.53 -11.76 -19.00
CA ASN A 65 7.56 -11.63 -20.02
C ASN A 65 7.05 -12.05 -21.41
N LYS A 66 6.28 -13.15 -21.48
CA LYS A 66 5.64 -13.61 -22.71
C LYS A 66 4.73 -12.54 -23.32
N ILE A 67 3.86 -11.92 -22.51
CA ILE A 67 3.00 -10.82 -22.95
C ILE A 67 3.83 -9.60 -23.36
N ALA A 68 4.81 -9.21 -22.54
CA ALA A 68 5.59 -8.02 -22.79
C ALA A 68 6.38 -8.10 -24.10
N LEU A 69 6.90 -9.29 -24.44
CA LEU A 69 7.60 -9.56 -25.70
C LEU A 69 6.66 -9.74 -26.90
N GLY A 70 5.34 -9.72 -26.71
CA GLY A 70 4.37 -9.97 -27.79
C GLY A 70 4.36 -11.43 -28.28
N GLN A 71 4.78 -12.37 -27.43
CA GLN A 71 4.93 -13.80 -27.77
C GLN A 71 3.67 -14.63 -27.44
N GLU A 72 2.54 -13.99 -27.11
CA GLU A 72 1.27 -14.69 -26.92
C GLU A 72 0.59 -15.00 -28.26
N THR A 73 0.54 -16.28 -28.59
CA THR A 73 0.07 -16.84 -29.87
C THR A 73 -1.31 -17.48 -29.78
N SER A 74 -1.88 -17.64 -28.58
CA SER A 74 -3.30 -17.99 -28.39
C SER A 74 -4.18 -17.00 -29.17
N PRO A 75 -5.40 -17.36 -29.62
CA PRO A 75 -6.14 -16.71 -30.72
C PRO A 75 -6.37 -15.19 -30.64
N ARG A 76 -5.96 -14.54 -29.55
CA ARG A 76 -6.11 -13.12 -29.27
C ARG A 76 -4.76 -12.53 -28.95
N GLN A 77 -3.96 -12.35 -30.00
CA GLN A 77 -2.64 -11.74 -29.93
C GLN A 77 -2.69 -10.45 -29.11
N GLN A 78 -1.91 -10.42 -28.03
CA GLN A 78 -1.77 -9.24 -27.19
C GLN A 78 -0.55 -8.45 -27.70
N PRO A 79 -0.66 -7.15 -28.04
CA PRO A 79 0.49 -6.32 -28.36
C PRO A 79 1.51 -6.29 -27.22
N PRO A 80 2.79 -6.05 -27.55
CA PRO A 80 3.87 -5.99 -26.58
C PRO A 80 3.66 -4.85 -25.56
N ALA A 81 4.26 -5.02 -24.39
CA ALA A 81 4.13 -4.09 -23.26
C ALA A 81 5.43 -3.29 -23.07
N ALA A 82 5.31 -1.97 -23.02
CA ALA A 82 6.44 -1.07 -22.85
C ALA A 82 6.94 -0.95 -21.41
N ASN A 83 6.09 -1.23 -20.42
CA ASN A 83 6.32 -0.90 -19.01
C ASN A 83 6.02 -2.06 -18.04
N MET A 84 6.01 -3.31 -18.51
CA MET A 84 5.70 -4.47 -17.67
C MET A 84 6.78 -4.67 -16.59
N ILE A 85 6.42 -4.60 -15.31
CA ILE A 85 7.39 -4.72 -14.20
C ILE A 85 7.64 -6.19 -13.84
N GLN A 86 8.87 -6.55 -13.49
CA GLN A 86 9.20 -7.86 -12.94
C GLN A 86 8.65 -7.97 -11.51
N MET A 87 7.88 -9.02 -11.22
CA MET A 87 7.34 -9.28 -9.88
C MET A 87 8.41 -9.83 -8.93
N GLU A 88 8.28 -9.46 -7.67
CA GLU A 88 9.09 -9.87 -6.53
C GLU A 88 8.19 -10.41 -5.40
N TRP A 89 8.76 -11.26 -4.55
CA TRP A 89 8.04 -11.81 -3.40
C TRP A 89 7.86 -10.74 -2.32
N ASP A 90 6.73 -10.81 -1.62
CA ASP A 90 6.42 -9.98 -0.47
C ASP A 90 5.87 -10.83 0.69
N ASN A 91 6.56 -10.78 1.84
CA ASN A 91 6.20 -11.60 3.00
C ASN A 91 4.94 -11.09 3.71
N GLU A 92 4.69 -9.77 3.73
CA GLU A 92 3.49 -9.19 4.35
C GLU A 92 2.24 -9.68 3.59
N LEU A 93 2.28 -9.62 2.25
CA LEU A 93 1.22 -10.16 1.40
C LEU A 93 1.02 -11.67 1.59
N ALA A 94 2.11 -12.42 1.75
CA ALA A 94 2.07 -13.87 1.93
C ALA A 94 1.46 -14.28 3.28
N GLU A 95 1.79 -13.58 4.36
CA GLU A 95 1.19 -13.84 5.68
C GLU A 95 -0.32 -13.60 5.65
N ILE A 96 -0.77 -12.50 5.02
CA ILE A 96 -2.20 -12.20 4.86
C ILE A 96 -2.88 -13.25 3.95
N ALA A 97 -2.24 -13.65 2.84
CA ALA A 97 -2.79 -14.68 1.95
C ALA A 97 -2.85 -16.07 2.59
N GLN A 98 -1.91 -16.38 3.50
CA GLN A 98 -1.94 -17.60 4.28
C GLN A 98 -3.08 -17.56 5.30
N ALA A 99 -3.23 -16.46 6.04
CA ALA A 99 -4.35 -16.29 6.97
C ALA A 99 -5.71 -16.40 6.26
N HIS A 100 -5.81 -15.90 5.02
CA HIS A 100 -6.97 -16.10 4.15
C HIS A 100 -7.22 -17.57 3.82
N SER A 101 -6.19 -18.27 3.33
CA SER A 101 -6.28 -19.69 2.97
C SER A 101 -6.66 -20.56 4.17
N ASP A 102 -6.20 -20.19 5.37
CA ASP A 102 -6.54 -20.84 6.62
C ASP A 102 -7.99 -20.64 7.05
N GLN A 103 -8.77 -19.77 6.40
CA GLN A 103 -10.22 -19.69 6.64
C GLN A 103 -10.97 -20.83 5.92
N CYS A 104 -10.34 -21.50 4.95
CA CYS A 104 -10.95 -22.57 4.16
C CYS A 104 -12.21 -22.16 3.38
N ILE A 105 -12.38 -20.87 3.09
CA ILE A 105 -13.52 -20.32 2.34
C ILE A 105 -13.01 -19.90 0.96
N PHE A 106 -13.61 -20.46 -0.10
CA PHE A 106 -13.29 -20.10 -1.48
C PHE A 106 -14.08 -18.87 -1.93
N GLU A 107 -13.84 -17.76 -1.25
CA GLU A 107 -14.43 -16.45 -1.54
C GLU A 107 -13.37 -15.38 -1.30
N HIS A 108 -13.42 -14.29 -2.06
CA HIS A 108 -12.54 -13.16 -1.82
C HIS A 108 -12.90 -12.44 -0.53
N ASP A 109 -11.90 -12.10 0.29
CA ASP A 109 -12.08 -11.08 1.32
C ASP A 109 -12.31 -9.69 0.70
N ASN A 110 -12.79 -8.74 1.51
CA ASN A 110 -12.97 -7.37 1.07
C ASN A 110 -11.64 -6.62 1.02
N ALA A 111 -11.53 -5.62 0.14
CA ALA A 111 -10.29 -4.85 -0.01
C ALA A 111 -9.71 -4.29 1.31
N PRO A 112 -10.49 -3.71 2.24
CA PRO A 112 -9.97 -3.25 3.53
C PRO A 112 -9.43 -4.38 4.43
N GLN A 113 -9.87 -5.62 4.23
CA GLN A 113 -9.46 -6.77 5.05
C GLN A 113 -8.09 -7.31 4.67
N ARG A 114 -7.59 -6.99 3.47
CA ARG A 114 -6.26 -7.38 2.99
C ARG A 114 -5.34 -6.18 2.71
N GLN A 115 -5.72 -5.00 3.18
CA GLN A 115 -5.01 -3.76 2.93
C GLN A 115 -3.68 -3.72 3.68
N VAL A 116 -2.63 -3.22 3.03
CA VAL A 116 -1.31 -2.95 3.66
C VAL A 116 -0.97 -1.47 3.60
N GLU A 117 0.04 -1.02 4.36
CA GLU A 117 0.44 0.40 4.36
C GLU A 117 0.97 0.84 2.98
N ASN A 118 1.64 -0.06 2.26
CA ASN A 118 2.35 0.26 1.01
C ASN A 118 1.42 0.64 -0.16
N PHE A 119 0.31 -0.06 -0.31
CA PHE A 119 -0.59 0.04 -1.48
C PHE A 119 -1.90 -0.73 -1.27
N PRO A 120 -2.94 -0.49 -2.10
CA PRO A 120 -4.09 -1.38 -2.23
C PRO A 120 -3.67 -2.78 -2.70
N VAL A 121 -4.41 -3.82 -2.29
CA VAL A 121 -4.06 -5.22 -2.55
C VAL A 121 -5.12 -5.93 -3.41
N GLY A 122 -4.69 -6.55 -4.51
CA GLY A 122 -5.50 -7.45 -5.34
C GLY A 122 -5.40 -8.90 -4.86
N GLN A 123 -6.25 -9.80 -5.36
CA GLN A 123 -6.25 -11.19 -4.93
C GLN A 123 -6.69 -12.14 -6.06
N ASN A 124 -6.00 -13.27 -6.20
CA ASN A 124 -6.44 -14.42 -6.98
C ASN A 124 -6.61 -15.63 -6.06
N LEU A 125 -7.67 -16.41 -6.31
CA LEU A 125 -7.93 -17.65 -5.60
C LEU A 125 -7.96 -18.82 -6.58
N LEU A 126 -7.51 -19.99 -6.13
CA LEU A 126 -7.68 -21.25 -6.85
C LEU A 126 -8.03 -22.32 -5.84
N ILE A 127 -9.02 -23.16 -6.14
CA ILE A 127 -9.31 -24.35 -5.35
C ILE A 127 -9.18 -25.60 -6.20
N THR A 128 -8.52 -26.62 -5.66
CA THR A 128 -8.48 -27.96 -6.25
C THR A 128 -9.16 -28.95 -5.33
N MET A 129 -10.04 -29.78 -5.88
CA MET A 129 -10.84 -30.78 -5.16
C MET A 129 -10.16 -32.15 -5.20
N LEU A 130 -10.51 -33.05 -4.27
CA LEU A 130 -10.05 -34.44 -4.21
C LEU A 130 -8.52 -34.58 -4.21
N SER A 131 -7.81 -33.60 -3.63
CA SER A 131 -6.35 -33.57 -3.57
C SER A 131 -5.88 -33.23 -2.17
N LYS A 132 -4.88 -33.98 -1.68
CA LYS A 132 -4.10 -33.63 -0.47
C LYS A 132 -2.74 -33.03 -0.80
N THR A 133 -2.43 -32.85 -2.09
CA THR A 133 -1.11 -32.44 -2.56
C THR A 133 -1.13 -30.97 -2.98
N ILE A 134 -0.24 -30.19 -2.35
CA ILE A 134 0.07 -28.83 -2.78
C ILE A 134 0.90 -28.92 -4.06
N ASN A 135 0.45 -28.26 -5.12
CA ASN A 135 1.13 -28.16 -6.40
C ASN A 135 0.95 -26.76 -6.98
N TRP A 136 1.89 -25.86 -6.70
CA TRP A 136 1.87 -24.48 -7.16
C TRP A 136 1.89 -24.32 -8.68
N ARG A 137 2.25 -25.34 -9.47
CA ARG A 137 2.14 -25.26 -10.94
C ARG A 137 0.68 -25.11 -11.40
N LYS A 138 -0.30 -25.44 -10.56
CA LYS A 138 -1.73 -25.28 -10.87
C LYS A 138 -2.15 -23.82 -11.04
N ILE A 139 -1.45 -22.85 -10.43
CA ILE A 139 -1.79 -21.43 -10.59
C ILE A 139 -1.59 -20.92 -12.03
N ARG A 140 -0.89 -21.68 -12.89
CA ARG A 140 -0.84 -21.40 -14.33
C ARG A 140 -2.23 -21.31 -14.97
N MET A 141 -3.23 -21.97 -14.38
CA MET A 141 -4.62 -21.91 -14.83
C MET A 141 -5.16 -20.49 -14.89
N TRP A 142 -4.85 -19.63 -13.92
CA TRP A 142 -5.24 -18.21 -13.92
C TRP A 142 -4.87 -17.50 -15.22
N TYR A 143 -3.79 -17.91 -15.87
CA TYR A 143 -3.43 -17.44 -17.20
C TYR A 143 -4.06 -18.28 -18.31
N THR A 144 -3.81 -19.60 -18.30
CA THR A 144 -4.06 -20.45 -19.48
C THR A 144 -5.53 -20.71 -19.76
N SER A 145 -6.40 -20.70 -18.74
CA SER A 145 -7.84 -20.84 -18.97
C SER A 145 -8.53 -19.52 -19.33
N GLU A 146 -7.89 -18.39 -19.10
CA GLU A 146 -8.53 -17.07 -19.14
C GLU A 146 -8.10 -16.18 -20.30
N ILE A 147 -6.86 -16.34 -20.79
CA ILE A 147 -6.30 -15.53 -21.90
C ILE A 147 -7.24 -15.47 -23.12
N ASN A 148 -7.95 -16.55 -23.42
CA ASN A 148 -8.87 -16.62 -24.56
C ASN A 148 -10.12 -15.77 -24.41
N TYR A 149 -10.47 -15.31 -23.20
CA TYR A 149 -11.60 -14.41 -22.98
C TYR A 149 -11.21 -12.93 -23.00
N PHE A 150 -9.90 -12.63 -22.98
CA PHE A 150 -9.40 -11.27 -22.90
C PHE A 150 -9.08 -10.68 -24.28
N TYR A 151 -9.94 -9.80 -24.78
CA TYR A 151 -9.70 -9.14 -26.07
C TYR A 151 -8.79 -7.90 -25.91
N PRO A 152 -7.94 -7.57 -26.92
CA PRO A 152 -7.02 -6.45 -26.83
C PRO A 152 -7.64 -5.09 -26.46
N GLN A 153 -8.86 -4.81 -26.92
CA GLN A 153 -9.58 -3.58 -26.61
C GLN A 153 -10.00 -3.45 -25.13
N TYR A 154 -10.01 -4.55 -24.38
CA TYR A 154 -10.33 -4.53 -22.95
C TYR A 154 -9.15 -4.11 -22.07
N ARG A 155 -7.97 -3.84 -22.64
CA ARG A 155 -6.80 -3.40 -21.86
C ARG A 155 -6.87 -1.95 -21.43
N GLN A 156 -7.38 -1.07 -22.29
CA GLN A 156 -7.31 0.37 -22.09
C GLN A 156 -8.44 1.07 -22.89
N PRO A 157 -9.45 1.66 -22.23
CA PRO A 157 -9.68 1.56 -20.78
C PRO A 157 -9.96 0.11 -20.36
N PHE A 158 -9.42 -0.29 -19.20
CA PHE A 158 -9.63 -1.64 -18.70
C PHE A 158 -11.10 -1.87 -18.35
N THR A 159 -11.66 -2.92 -18.95
CA THR A 159 -13.01 -3.40 -18.64
C THR A 159 -12.87 -4.68 -17.84
N PHE A 160 -13.43 -4.72 -16.62
CA PHE A 160 -13.37 -5.92 -15.79
C PHE A 160 -14.45 -6.93 -16.16
N ALA A 161 -14.09 -8.20 -16.26
CA ALA A 161 -15.03 -9.32 -16.23
C ALA A 161 -14.42 -10.49 -15.45
N THR A 162 -15.27 -11.26 -14.79
CA THR A 162 -14.86 -12.43 -14.00
C THR A 162 -14.16 -13.51 -14.85
N ALA A 163 -14.49 -13.60 -16.14
CA ALA A 163 -13.91 -14.57 -17.07
C ALA A 163 -12.41 -14.40 -17.36
N TYR A 164 -11.80 -13.27 -17.01
CA TYR A 164 -10.37 -13.01 -17.21
C TYR A 164 -9.71 -12.23 -16.05
N GLY A 165 -10.40 -12.14 -14.91
CA GLY A 165 -9.96 -11.31 -13.79
C GLY A 165 -8.64 -11.79 -13.19
N HIS A 166 -8.40 -13.10 -13.15
CA HIS A 166 -7.15 -13.64 -12.64
C HIS A 166 -6.01 -13.40 -13.63
N PHE A 167 -6.25 -13.63 -14.92
CA PHE A 167 -5.31 -13.33 -15.99
C PHE A 167 -4.87 -11.87 -15.96
N SER A 168 -5.83 -10.93 -15.95
CA SER A 168 -5.53 -9.50 -16.02
C SER A 168 -4.77 -9.00 -14.79
N GLN A 169 -4.99 -9.60 -13.62
CA GLN A 169 -4.18 -9.31 -12.42
C GLN A 169 -2.74 -9.83 -12.57
N MET A 170 -2.53 -11.04 -13.10
CA MET A 170 -1.18 -11.59 -13.31
C MET A 170 -0.35 -10.71 -14.25
N VAL A 171 -0.98 -10.13 -15.28
CA VAL A 171 -0.31 -9.32 -16.30
C VAL A 171 -0.49 -7.81 -16.12
N TRP A 172 -0.93 -7.37 -14.93
CA TRP A 172 -1.05 -5.95 -14.62
C TRP A 172 0.33 -5.31 -14.45
N ALA A 173 0.72 -4.41 -15.35
CA ALA A 173 2.09 -3.89 -15.43
C ALA A 173 2.56 -3.23 -14.14
N LYS A 174 1.68 -2.49 -13.46
CA LYS A 174 2.01 -1.77 -12.21
C LYS A 174 2.15 -2.68 -10.98
N THR A 175 1.60 -3.90 -11.02
CA THR A 175 1.70 -4.86 -9.92
C THR A 175 3.08 -5.52 -9.96
N TRP A 176 3.82 -5.45 -8.87
CA TRP A 176 5.21 -5.91 -8.79
C TRP A 176 5.55 -6.66 -7.51
N LYS A 177 4.64 -6.70 -6.53
CA LYS A 177 4.74 -7.55 -5.34
C LYS A 177 3.68 -8.65 -5.42
N VAL A 178 4.07 -9.87 -5.06
CA VAL A 178 3.15 -10.99 -4.86
C VAL A 178 3.53 -11.75 -3.59
N GLY A 179 2.53 -12.13 -2.81
CA GLY A 179 2.70 -13.03 -1.68
C GLY A 179 1.52 -13.98 -1.63
N CYS A 180 1.79 -15.25 -1.43
CA CYS A 180 0.77 -16.29 -1.50
C CYS A 180 0.75 -17.16 -0.25
N GLY A 181 -0.40 -17.80 -0.03
CA GLY A 181 -0.64 -18.79 0.99
C GLY A 181 -1.41 -19.98 0.43
N VAL A 182 -1.33 -21.11 1.11
CA VAL A 182 -2.05 -22.33 0.72
C VAL A 182 -2.46 -23.11 1.94
N SER A 183 -3.66 -23.69 1.89
CA SER A 183 -4.16 -24.60 2.93
C SER A 183 -4.85 -25.80 2.29
N VAL A 184 -4.45 -26.98 2.75
CA VAL A 184 -5.13 -28.25 2.52
C VAL A 184 -6.07 -28.48 3.69
N PHE A 185 -7.33 -28.76 3.42
CA PHE A 185 -8.34 -28.98 4.46
C PHE A 185 -9.38 -29.99 4.01
N TYR A 186 -10.07 -30.57 4.98
CA TYR A 186 -11.25 -31.37 4.72
C TYR A 186 -12.48 -30.47 4.76
N ASP A 187 -13.24 -30.44 3.67
CA ASP A 187 -14.51 -29.75 3.61
C ASP A 187 -15.62 -30.69 4.08
N ASN A 188 -16.25 -30.37 5.21
CA ASN A 188 -17.33 -31.18 5.77
C ASN A 188 -18.64 -31.05 4.98
N VAL A 189 -18.85 -29.95 4.26
CA VAL A 189 -20.06 -29.71 3.46
C VAL A 189 -20.00 -30.56 2.19
N ASP A 190 -18.86 -30.52 1.51
CA ASP A 190 -18.64 -31.27 0.27
C ASP A 190 -18.10 -32.69 0.51
N ASN A 191 -17.79 -33.02 1.77
CA ASN A 191 -17.27 -34.31 2.23
C ASN A 191 -16.01 -34.76 1.44
N MET A 192 -15.04 -33.84 1.27
CA MET A 192 -13.82 -34.12 0.50
C MET A 192 -12.64 -33.22 0.89
N ASP A 193 -11.43 -33.67 0.58
CA ASP A 193 -10.22 -32.86 0.70
C ASP A 193 -10.12 -31.81 -0.41
N LYS A 194 -9.74 -30.59 -0.02
CA LYS A 194 -9.51 -29.46 -0.92
C LYS A 194 -8.16 -28.83 -0.64
N VAL A 195 -7.61 -28.18 -1.67
CA VAL A 195 -6.44 -27.29 -1.54
C VAL A 195 -6.83 -25.92 -2.06
N LEU A 196 -6.81 -24.93 -1.16
CA LEU A 196 -7.07 -23.52 -1.47
C LEU A 196 -5.74 -22.77 -1.58
N TYR A 197 -5.48 -22.17 -2.74
CA TYR A 197 -4.37 -21.29 -3.00
C TYR A 197 -4.88 -19.84 -3.04
N THR A 198 -4.24 -18.97 -2.29
CA THR A 198 -4.51 -17.52 -2.30
C THR A 198 -3.23 -16.80 -2.68
N CYS A 199 -3.28 -15.89 -3.65
CA CYS A 199 -2.19 -14.96 -3.93
C CYS A 199 -2.71 -13.52 -3.82
N ASN A 200 -2.03 -12.71 -3.02
CA ASN A 200 -2.25 -11.28 -2.88
C ASN A 200 -1.25 -10.49 -3.72
N TYR A 201 -1.70 -9.38 -4.31
CA TYR A 201 -0.97 -8.64 -5.33
C TYR A 201 -0.84 -7.15 -5.00
N GLY A 202 0.37 -6.62 -5.11
CA GLY A 202 0.72 -5.26 -4.71
C GLY A 202 1.44 -4.45 -5.78
N PRO A 203 1.00 -3.21 -6.07
CA PRO A 203 -0.35 -2.69 -5.86
C PRO A 203 -1.42 -3.52 -6.59
N ALA A 204 -2.68 -3.37 -6.18
CA ALA A 204 -3.84 -3.99 -6.80
C ALA A 204 -3.93 -3.68 -8.31
N GLY A 205 -4.23 -4.71 -9.09
CA GLY A 205 -4.57 -4.58 -10.50
C GLY A 205 -6.07 -4.43 -10.72
N ASN A 206 -6.53 -4.69 -11.95
CA ASN A 206 -7.93 -4.73 -12.33
C ASN A 206 -8.71 -3.43 -12.05
N MET A 207 -8.01 -2.29 -12.04
CA MET A 207 -8.61 -0.98 -11.83
C MET A 207 -9.40 -0.57 -13.07
N ARG A 208 -10.72 -0.40 -12.92
CA ARG A 208 -11.60 0.00 -14.04
C ARG A 208 -11.16 1.35 -14.61
N GLY A 209 -11.12 1.45 -15.94
CA GLY A 209 -10.73 2.68 -16.63
C GLY A 209 -9.20 2.87 -16.79
N ASP A 210 -8.39 2.18 -16.00
CA ASP A 210 -6.94 2.20 -16.08
C ASP A 210 -6.42 1.33 -17.25
N ALA A 211 -5.11 1.29 -17.48
CA ALA A 211 -4.49 0.39 -18.46
C ALA A 211 -3.87 -0.83 -17.79
N VAL A 212 -4.13 -2.04 -18.32
CA VAL A 212 -3.44 -3.26 -17.86
C VAL A 212 -1.93 -3.11 -18.03
N TYR A 213 -1.49 -2.61 -19.18
CA TYR A 213 -0.11 -2.22 -19.49
C TYR A 213 -0.10 -1.21 -20.65
N SER A 214 1.00 -0.45 -20.79
CA SER A 214 1.19 0.46 -21.92
C SER A 214 1.70 -0.30 -23.14
N VAL A 215 1.07 -0.11 -24.30
CA VAL A 215 1.53 -0.73 -25.55
C VAL A 215 2.82 -0.06 -26.05
N GLY A 216 3.80 -0.86 -26.46
CA GLY A 216 5.02 -0.36 -27.09
C GLY A 216 6.14 -1.39 -27.07
N ALA A 217 7.33 -0.99 -27.56
CA ALA A 217 8.50 -1.88 -27.54
C ALA A 217 8.85 -2.27 -26.09
N PRO A 218 9.23 -3.54 -25.83
CA PRO A 218 9.57 -3.98 -24.49
C PRO A 218 10.60 -3.07 -23.83
N CYS A 219 10.40 -2.77 -22.55
CA CYS A 219 11.24 -1.87 -21.75
C CYS A 219 11.33 -0.40 -22.22
N SER A 220 10.62 0.03 -23.27
CA SER A 220 10.70 1.41 -23.77
C SER A 220 10.10 2.47 -22.83
N GLN A 221 9.32 2.05 -21.83
CA GLN A 221 8.70 2.93 -20.82
C GLN A 221 8.86 2.34 -19.40
N CYS A 222 10.03 1.78 -19.09
CA CYS A 222 10.30 1.33 -17.73
C CYS A 222 10.18 2.50 -16.73
N PRO A 223 9.45 2.31 -15.61
CA PRO A 223 9.27 3.37 -14.62
C PRO A 223 10.58 3.73 -13.92
N LYS A 224 10.62 4.91 -13.29
CA LYS A 224 11.77 5.37 -12.50
C LYS A 224 12.16 4.31 -11.45
N ASN A 225 13.46 4.20 -11.20
CA ASN A 225 14.07 3.21 -10.30
C ASN A 225 13.96 1.75 -10.80
N THR A 226 13.76 1.57 -12.11
CA THR A 226 13.80 0.25 -12.75
C THR A 226 14.66 0.29 -14.02
N GLN A 227 15.10 -0.88 -14.48
CA GLN A 227 15.79 -1.06 -15.75
C GLN A 227 15.33 -2.34 -16.44
N CYS A 228 15.60 -2.51 -17.73
CA CYS A 228 15.27 -3.75 -18.42
C CYS A 228 16.01 -4.95 -17.79
N SER A 229 15.29 -6.04 -17.51
CA SER A 229 15.83 -7.21 -16.84
C SER A 229 16.74 -8.02 -17.77
N ASN A 230 17.85 -8.51 -17.21
CA ASN A 230 18.74 -9.41 -17.94
C ASN A 230 18.17 -10.83 -18.04
N GLU A 231 17.33 -11.24 -17.09
CA GLU A 231 16.72 -12.57 -17.00
C GLU A 231 15.43 -12.64 -17.82
N TYR A 232 14.55 -11.67 -17.62
CA TYR A 232 13.26 -11.55 -18.31
C TYR A 232 13.27 -10.36 -19.26
N LYS A 233 13.72 -10.56 -20.50
CA LYS A 233 14.05 -9.48 -21.46
C LYS A 233 12.92 -8.48 -21.77
N GLY A 234 11.67 -8.83 -21.50
CA GLY A 234 10.52 -7.94 -21.67
C GLY A 234 10.15 -7.13 -20.41
N LEU A 235 10.80 -7.35 -19.27
CA LEU A 235 10.37 -6.84 -17.97
C LEU A 235 11.31 -5.75 -17.43
N CYS A 236 10.72 -4.79 -16.72
CA CYS A 236 11.41 -3.76 -15.95
C CYS A 236 11.68 -4.27 -14.53
N LYS A 237 12.96 -4.50 -14.20
CA LYS A 237 13.41 -4.93 -12.88
C LYS A 237 13.77 -3.74 -12.00
N SER A 238 13.36 -3.76 -10.74
CA SER A 238 13.72 -2.77 -9.72
C SER A 238 15.23 -2.67 -9.54
N LEU A 239 15.75 -1.44 -9.39
CA LEU A 239 17.16 -1.19 -9.10
C LEU A 239 17.47 -1.25 -7.60
N THR A 240 16.50 -0.90 -6.76
CA THR A 240 16.61 -0.93 -5.30
C THR A 240 15.41 -1.67 -4.70
N PRO A 241 15.46 -2.07 -3.41
CA PRO A 241 14.33 -2.65 -2.70
C PRO A 241 13.08 -1.75 -2.65
N ASP A 242 13.22 -0.45 -2.88
CA ASP A 242 12.10 0.51 -2.91
C ASP A 242 11.19 0.31 -4.13
N GLY A 243 11.63 -0.45 -5.13
CA GLY A 243 10.83 -0.77 -6.30
C GLY A 243 10.57 0.43 -7.23
N PRO A 244 9.62 0.29 -8.17
CA PRO A 244 9.24 1.35 -9.10
C PRO A 244 8.73 2.60 -8.40
N GLN A 245 9.27 3.76 -8.75
CA GLN A 245 8.90 5.05 -8.16
C GLN A 245 7.99 5.85 -9.09
N LYS A 246 6.96 6.50 -8.53
CA LYS A 246 6.14 7.46 -9.29
C LYS A 246 6.98 8.70 -9.60
N GLU A 247 6.90 9.18 -10.84
CA GLU A 247 7.41 10.51 -11.18
C GLU A 247 6.47 11.56 -10.60
N ILE A 248 6.90 12.22 -9.52
CA ILE A 248 6.24 13.43 -9.04
C ILE A 248 7.01 14.61 -9.61
N SER A 249 6.47 15.22 -10.66
CA SER A 249 6.99 16.48 -11.21
C SER A 249 6.60 17.63 -10.28
N ILE A 250 7.54 18.04 -9.43
CA ILE A 250 7.38 19.20 -8.54
C ILE A 250 8.24 20.34 -9.11
N SER A 251 7.58 21.36 -9.67
CA SER A 251 8.28 22.57 -10.10
C SER A 251 8.55 23.47 -8.90
N SER A 252 9.82 23.80 -8.64
CA SER A 252 10.19 24.75 -7.57
C SER A 252 9.52 26.12 -7.72
N ARG A 253 9.06 26.47 -8.93
CA ARG A 253 8.34 27.72 -9.21
C ARG A 253 6.90 27.74 -8.69
N ASP A 254 6.33 26.59 -8.32
CA ASP A 254 4.98 26.50 -7.79
C ASP A 254 4.91 26.75 -6.27
N PHE A 255 6.05 26.80 -5.58
CA PHE A 255 6.11 26.85 -4.12
C PHE A 255 6.90 28.05 -3.60
N LEU A 256 6.46 28.60 -2.47
CA LEU A 256 7.25 29.48 -1.59
C LEU A 256 8.02 28.66 -0.56
N LEU A 257 7.40 27.57 -0.10
CA LEU A 257 7.97 26.59 0.81
C LEU A 257 7.45 25.21 0.40
N TYR A 258 8.35 24.24 0.31
CA TYR A 258 7.99 22.83 0.10
C TYR A 258 8.92 21.98 0.95
N CYS A 259 8.32 21.24 1.90
CA CYS A 259 9.02 20.36 2.82
C CYS A 259 8.44 18.96 2.67
N ASN A 260 9.25 18.00 2.27
CA ASN A 260 8.89 16.59 2.15
C ASN A 260 9.75 15.68 3.02
N PHE A 261 10.44 16.25 4.02
CA PHE A 261 11.31 15.55 4.95
C PHE A 261 12.51 14.86 4.29
N SER A 262 12.84 15.26 3.06
CA SER A 262 14.02 14.78 2.37
C SER A 262 15.26 15.50 2.87
N VAL A 263 16.43 14.85 2.74
CA VAL A 263 17.74 15.50 2.93
C VAL A 263 17.94 16.71 2.01
N ASN A 264 17.20 16.76 0.89
CA ASN A 264 17.23 17.85 -0.09
C ASN A 264 16.14 18.91 0.15
N ASP A 265 15.51 18.93 1.33
CA ASP A 265 14.49 19.93 1.68
C ASP A 265 15.04 21.36 1.52
N SER A 266 14.16 22.29 1.11
CA SER A 266 14.54 23.69 0.95
C SER A 266 15.08 24.27 2.27
N PRO A 267 16.04 25.21 2.25
CA PRO A 267 16.57 25.83 3.48
C PRO A 267 15.47 26.41 4.40
N GLY A 268 14.37 26.89 3.82
CA GLY A 268 13.21 27.39 4.56
C GLY A 268 12.55 26.35 5.48
N CYS A 269 12.66 25.05 5.16
CA CYS A 269 12.13 23.98 5.99
C CYS A 269 12.83 23.87 7.35
N ARG A 270 14.07 24.34 7.46
CA ARG A 270 14.81 24.39 8.75
C ARG A 270 14.23 25.41 9.72
N ASN A 271 13.52 26.42 9.20
CA ASN A 271 12.91 27.48 9.99
C ASN A 271 11.46 27.15 10.40
N VAL A 272 10.91 26.04 9.91
CA VAL A 272 9.57 25.58 10.28
C VAL A 272 9.61 25.07 11.71
N GLN A 273 8.73 25.61 12.56
CA GLN A 273 8.60 25.17 13.94
C GLN A 273 7.47 24.15 14.05
N ILE A 274 7.80 22.94 14.47
CA ILE A 274 6.82 21.89 14.77
C ILE A 274 6.79 21.71 16.28
N SER A 275 5.63 21.89 16.89
CA SER A 275 5.40 21.70 18.31
C SER A 275 4.08 20.96 18.56
N GLY A 276 3.88 20.44 19.76
CA GLY A 276 2.63 19.74 20.10
C GLY A 276 2.83 18.64 21.12
N SER A 277 1.79 17.84 21.29
CA SER A 277 1.73 16.77 22.29
C SER A 277 2.70 15.62 22.02
N LYS A 278 3.00 15.33 20.74
CA LYS A 278 3.84 14.22 20.31
C LYS A 278 4.70 14.59 19.10
N PRO A 279 5.93 14.07 18.99
CA PRO A 279 6.72 14.21 17.78
C PRO A 279 6.20 13.28 16.68
N PHE A 280 6.47 13.65 15.42
CA PHE A 280 6.25 12.73 14.30
C PHE A 280 7.25 11.57 14.33
N GLN A 281 6.77 10.39 14.00
CA GLN A 281 7.58 9.22 13.70
C GLN A 281 7.74 9.07 12.18
N THR A 282 8.87 8.52 11.74
CA THR A 282 9.09 8.25 10.31
C THR A 282 8.65 6.83 9.98
N LYS A 283 7.82 6.69 8.97
CA LYS A 283 7.47 5.41 8.36
C LYS A 283 8.07 5.33 6.97
N LYS A 284 8.83 4.26 6.74
CA LYS A 284 9.47 3.94 5.45
C LYS A 284 8.72 2.79 4.81
N LEU A 285 8.31 3.00 3.57
CA LEU A 285 7.58 2.06 2.73
C LEU A 285 8.22 2.01 1.35
N TYR A 286 7.91 1.00 0.53
CA TYR A 286 8.38 0.93 -0.84
C TYR A 286 7.93 2.14 -1.67
N SER A 287 6.71 2.62 -1.41
CA SER A 287 6.11 3.78 -2.09
C SER A 287 6.62 5.14 -1.59
N GLY A 288 7.63 5.14 -0.72
CA GLY A 288 8.28 6.33 -0.18
C GLY A 288 8.16 6.44 1.34
N GLU A 289 8.56 7.59 1.86
CA GLU A 289 8.52 7.87 3.30
C GLU A 289 7.39 8.85 3.63
N TYR A 290 6.82 8.71 4.82
CA TYR A 290 5.93 9.73 5.41
C TYR A 290 6.16 9.85 6.91
N LYS A 291 5.75 10.99 7.44
CA LYS A 291 5.69 11.23 8.88
C LYS A 291 4.33 10.83 9.41
N THR A 292 4.27 10.20 10.58
CA THR A 292 3.02 9.79 11.21
C THR A 292 2.99 10.17 12.69
N ALA A 293 1.81 10.47 13.19
CA ALA A 293 1.53 10.61 14.62
C ALA A 293 0.16 10.04 14.94
N ILE A 294 0.05 9.34 16.08
CA ILE A 294 -1.23 8.90 16.64
C ILE A 294 -1.52 9.78 17.85
N LEU A 295 -2.57 10.59 17.73
CA LEU A 295 -2.99 11.57 18.72
C LEU A 295 -4.19 11.05 19.50
N ASN A 296 -4.11 11.06 20.82
CA ASN A 296 -5.23 10.78 21.72
C ASN A 296 -6.16 12.00 21.78
N GLY A 297 -7.40 11.81 22.22
CA GLY A 297 -8.36 12.91 22.33
C GLY A 297 -7.85 14.11 23.13
N GLY A 298 -7.84 15.29 22.51
CA GLY A 298 -7.31 16.53 23.09
C GLY A 298 -5.86 16.84 22.72
N GLU A 299 -5.12 15.89 22.15
CA GLU A 299 -3.75 16.10 21.67
C GLU A 299 -3.74 16.81 20.30
N SER A 300 -2.66 17.55 20.04
CA SER A 300 -2.47 18.22 18.75
C SER A 300 -1.00 18.42 18.39
N ILE A 301 -0.74 18.59 17.10
CA ILE A 301 0.54 19.02 16.53
C ILE A 301 0.29 20.30 15.74
N THR A 302 1.14 21.30 15.92
CA THR A 302 1.11 22.57 15.19
C THR A 302 2.40 22.74 14.41
N ILE A 303 2.26 23.05 13.12
CA ILE A 303 3.33 23.35 12.18
C ILE A 303 3.22 24.83 11.85
N LYS A 304 4.18 25.63 12.30
CA LYS A 304 4.29 27.05 11.91
C LYS A 304 5.21 27.17 10.70
N LEU A 305 4.65 27.58 9.58
CA LEU A 305 5.35 27.61 8.28
C LEU A 305 6.24 28.85 8.11
N GLY A 306 6.15 29.80 9.04
CA GLY A 306 6.78 31.10 8.94
C GLY A 306 5.99 32.08 8.06
N LYS A 307 6.61 33.23 7.81
CA LYS A 307 6.01 34.32 7.04
C LYS A 307 6.21 34.14 5.55
N ALA A 308 5.20 34.51 4.77
CA ALA A 308 5.25 34.46 3.32
C ALA A 308 4.35 35.54 2.68
N GLN A 309 4.66 35.88 1.44
CA GLN A 309 3.90 36.81 0.61
C GLN A 309 4.07 36.42 -0.87
N ASP A 310 2.99 36.47 -1.63
CA ASP A 310 3.01 36.39 -3.11
C ASP A 310 1.83 37.18 -3.65
N ASN A 311 2.05 37.93 -4.74
CA ASN A 311 1.04 38.83 -5.30
C ASN A 311 -0.21 38.10 -5.79
N ARG A 312 -0.12 36.79 -6.06
CA ARG A 312 -1.26 35.95 -6.46
C ARG A 312 -1.95 35.27 -5.27
N GLY A 313 -1.48 35.54 -4.05
CA GLY A 313 -1.89 34.86 -2.84
C GLY A 313 -1.02 33.65 -2.51
N ILE A 314 -1.20 33.13 -1.29
CA ILE A 314 -0.48 31.97 -0.78
C ILE A 314 -1.46 30.83 -0.46
N CYS A 315 -1.03 29.58 -0.63
CA CYS A 315 -1.78 28.43 -0.15
C CYS A 315 -0.94 27.57 0.80
N PRO A 316 -1.06 27.76 2.12
CA PRO A 316 -0.58 26.79 3.09
C PRO A 316 -1.26 25.45 2.83
N PHE A 317 -0.48 24.37 2.84
CA PHE A 317 -1.01 23.05 2.58
C PHE A 317 -0.30 21.98 3.39
N VAL A 318 -1.01 20.88 3.60
CA VAL A 318 -0.46 19.58 3.99
C VAL A 318 -0.95 18.53 3.00
N TYR A 319 -0.03 17.74 2.47
CA TYR A 319 -0.32 16.56 1.68
C TYR A 319 -0.20 15.34 2.60
N GLY A 320 -1.35 14.76 2.93
CA GLY A 320 -1.47 13.82 4.03
C GLY A 320 -2.76 13.00 3.99
N SER A 321 -2.89 12.09 4.95
CA SER A 321 -4.10 11.32 5.21
C SER A 321 -4.32 11.27 6.72
N PHE A 322 -5.56 11.29 7.18
CA PHE A 322 -5.87 11.33 8.61
C PHE A 322 -7.26 10.77 8.88
N GLY A 323 -7.47 10.29 10.10
CA GLY A 323 -8.73 9.72 10.52
C GLY A 323 -8.63 8.89 11.80
N PRO A 324 -9.64 8.08 12.11
CA PRO A 324 -9.61 7.20 13.28
C PRO A 324 -8.50 6.17 13.14
N ASN A 325 -7.81 5.88 14.25
CA ASN A 325 -6.71 4.91 14.23
C ASN A 325 -7.17 3.46 14.12
N ARG A 326 -8.45 3.17 14.40
CA ARG A 326 -9.09 1.87 14.19
C ARG A 326 -10.34 2.02 13.37
N ASP A 327 -10.64 1.03 12.55
CA ASP A 327 -11.89 0.94 11.82
C ASP A 327 -13.09 0.86 12.79
N GLY A 328 -14.19 1.51 12.43
CA GLY A 328 -15.38 1.65 13.27
C GLY A 328 -15.34 2.76 14.33
N ASP A 329 -14.16 3.30 14.67
CA ASP A 329 -14.06 4.45 15.60
C ASP A 329 -14.60 5.74 14.96
N ALA A 330 -15.17 6.62 15.79
CA ALA A 330 -15.70 7.90 15.32
C ALA A 330 -14.61 8.81 14.73
N LYS A 331 -14.89 9.40 13.57
CA LYS A 331 -14.03 10.41 12.93
C LYS A 331 -14.10 11.72 13.73
N ARG A 332 -13.16 11.91 14.66
CA ARG A 332 -13.10 13.09 15.54
C ARG A 332 -11.72 13.72 15.50
N SER A 333 -11.27 14.04 14.30
CA SER A 333 -10.01 14.71 14.01
C SER A 333 -10.21 15.86 13.02
N ALA A 334 -9.28 16.82 13.03
CA ALA A 334 -9.30 17.93 12.10
C ALA A 334 -7.89 18.37 11.71
N VAL A 335 -7.76 18.86 10.48
CA VAL A 335 -6.63 19.68 10.02
C VAL A 335 -7.12 21.11 9.91
N SER A 336 -6.50 22.02 10.65
CA SER A 336 -6.86 23.45 10.66
C SER A 336 -5.77 24.29 10.02
N ILE A 337 -6.14 25.25 9.19
CA ILE A 337 -5.21 26.21 8.60
C ILE A 337 -5.55 27.61 9.10
N GLY A 338 -4.61 28.21 9.83
CA GLY A 338 -4.74 29.54 10.42
C GLY A 338 -3.76 30.55 9.82
N PHE A 339 -4.15 31.81 9.84
CA PHE A 339 -3.36 32.94 9.34
C PHE A 339 -3.20 34.00 10.43
N SER A 340 -2.06 34.67 10.43
CA SER A 340 -1.83 35.85 11.27
C SER A 340 -1.00 36.90 10.51
N ALA A 341 -1.26 38.18 10.80
CA ALA A 341 -0.50 39.29 10.28
C ALA A 341 -0.61 40.48 11.25
N PRO A 342 0.41 41.35 11.36
CA PRO A 342 0.38 42.49 12.27
C PRO A 342 -0.84 43.38 12.03
N ARG A 343 -1.57 43.71 13.10
CA ARG A 343 -2.74 44.61 13.07
C ARG A 343 -3.93 44.14 12.22
N ILE A 344 -3.99 42.85 11.89
CA ILE A 344 -5.12 42.25 11.18
C ILE A 344 -5.72 41.15 12.06
N MET A 345 -7.02 41.24 12.31
CA MET A 345 -7.78 40.20 12.99
C MET A 345 -8.28 39.21 11.93
N PHE A 346 -7.68 38.02 11.90
CA PHE A 346 -8.23 36.90 11.15
C PHE A 346 -9.30 36.21 12.00
N GLY A 347 -10.33 35.67 11.35
CA GLY A 347 -11.32 34.81 12.01
C GLY A 347 -10.73 33.47 12.44
N ASP A 348 -11.59 32.57 12.89
CA ASP A 348 -11.18 31.23 13.28
C ASP A 348 -10.46 30.48 12.14
N PRO A 349 -9.45 29.65 12.44
CA PRO A 349 -8.79 28.81 11.45
C PRO A 349 -9.79 27.96 10.68
N VAL A 350 -9.57 27.82 9.37
CA VAL A 350 -10.41 26.95 8.55
C VAL A 350 -10.14 25.51 8.92
N LYS A 351 -11.18 24.79 9.36
CA LYS A 351 -11.10 23.40 9.81
C LYS A 351 -11.61 22.46 8.74
N ILE A 352 -10.83 21.42 8.48
CA ILE A 352 -11.16 20.34 7.58
C ILE A 352 -11.26 19.06 8.41
N GLU A 353 -12.47 18.54 8.55
CA GLU A 353 -12.81 17.38 9.38
C GLU A 353 -13.02 16.10 8.56
N TYR A 354 -13.12 16.23 7.24
CA TYR A 354 -13.27 15.10 6.34
C TYR A 354 -11.91 14.42 6.11
N GLY A 355 -11.62 13.40 6.90
CA GLY A 355 -10.45 12.53 6.73
C GLY A 355 -10.64 11.45 5.65
N SER A 356 -9.53 11.05 5.03
CA SER A 356 -9.44 9.94 4.06
C SER A 356 -8.26 9.06 4.42
N SER A 357 -8.33 7.76 4.10
CA SER A 357 -7.20 6.83 4.15
C SER A 357 -6.20 7.08 3.02
N GLU A 358 -6.67 7.61 1.89
CA GLU A 358 -5.83 8.03 0.77
C GLU A 358 -5.15 9.38 1.06
N PHE A 359 -3.95 9.56 0.54
CA PHE A 359 -3.24 10.84 0.63
C PHE A 359 -3.87 11.87 -0.28
N TRP A 360 -4.14 13.06 0.25
CA TRP A 360 -4.72 14.17 -0.50
C TRP A 360 -4.22 15.51 0.04
N THR A 361 -4.44 16.58 -0.72
CA THR A 361 -3.99 17.92 -0.33
C THR A 361 -5.07 18.64 0.47
N VAL A 362 -4.78 18.92 1.73
CA VAL A 362 -5.54 19.86 2.55
C VAL A 362 -4.85 21.22 2.45
N GLY A 363 -5.51 22.20 1.83
CA GLY A 363 -4.95 23.53 1.65
C GLY A 363 -6.03 24.57 1.42
N ILE A 364 -5.73 25.82 1.74
CA ILE A 364 -6.61 26.95 1.47
C ILE A 364 -5.84 28.09 0.82
N LEU A 365 -6.35 28.57 -0.32
CA LEU A 365 -5.79 29.72 -1.00
C LEU A 365 -6.26 31.01 -0.31
N MET A 366 -5.31 31.77 0.23
CA MET A 366 -5.53 33.10 0.80
C MET A 366 -5.01 34.16 -0.16
N ARG A 367 -5.89 35.03 -0.65
CA ARG A 367 -5.53 36.18 -1.48
C ARG A 367 -5.39 37.42 -0.61
N PHE A 368 -4.20 37.61 -0.10
CA PHE A 368 -3.83 38.77 0.70
C PHE A 368 -2.51 39.33 0.18
N SER A 369 -2.44 40.66 0.03
CA SER A 369 -1.29 41.33 -0.59
C SER A 369 -0.14 41.62 0.37
N GLY A 370 -0.34 41.49 1.68
CA GLY A 370 0.70 41.70 2.69
C GLY A 370 1.38 40.41 3.13
N GLU A 371 2.47 40.55 3.86
CA GLU A 371 3.14 39.43 4.52
C GLU A 371 2.25 38.85 5.62
N MET A 372 2.11 37.52 5.63
CA MET A 372 1.35 36.79 6.64
C MET A 372 2.08 35.52 7.08
N GLU A 373 1.87 35.13 8.31
CA GLU A 373 2.31 33.85 8.85
C GLU A 373 1.17 32.83 8.74
N SER A 374 1.53 31.59 8.46
CA SER A 374 0.59 30.48 8.31
C SER A 374 0.89 29.35 9.27
N THR A 375 -0.18 28.76 9.83
CA THR A 375 -0.10 27.64 10.75
C THR A 375 -0.99 26.50 10.28
N ILE A 376 -0.49 25.28 10.42
CA ILE A 376 -1.26 24.05 10.20
C ILE A 376 -1.35 23.32 11.53
N LYS A 377 -2.57 23.06 12.00
CA LYS A 377 -2.81 22.32 13.23
C LYS A 377 -3.50 21.00 12.93
N LEU A 378 -2.86 19.90 13.31
CA LEU A 378 -3.42 18.55 13.29
C LEU A 378 -3.94 18.25 14.70
N GLN A 379 -5.22 17.91 14.85
CA GLN A 379 -5.80 17.74 16.19
C GLN A 379 -6.80 16.58 16.27
N ALA A 380 -6.73 15.81 17.36
CA ALA A 380 -7.78 14.92 17.78
C ALA A 380 -8.68 15.66 18.78
N TYR A 381 -10.00 15.66 18.57
CA TYR A 381 -10.90 16.40 19.45
C TYR A 381 -10.91 15.81 20.88
N PRO A 382 -11.16 16.63 21.91
CA PRO A 382 -11.30 16.13 23.28
C PRO A 382 -12.30 14.97 23.37
N GLY A 383 -11.89 13.90 24.05
CA GLY A 383 -12.67 12.67 24.19
C GLY A 383 -12.77 11.80 22.94
N ALA A 384 -11.99 12.06 21.88
CA ALA A 384 -11.88 11.16 20.74
C ALA A 384 -11.04 9.90 21.08
N SER A 385 -11.43 8.75 20.52
CA SER A 385 -10.52 7.61 20.35
C SER A 385 -9.27 8.06 19.56
N PRO A 386 -8.12 7.36 19.68
CA PRO A 386 -6.90 7.73 18.99
C PRO A 386 -7.11 7.99 17.48
N GLN A 387 -6.57 9.09 16.98
CA GLN A 387 -6.65 9.50 15.58
C GLN A 387 -5.25 9.53 14.98
N TYR A 388 -5.08 8.98 13.79
CA TYR A 388 -3.79 9.02 13.09
C TYR A 388 -3.72 10.24 12.16
N PHE A 389 -2.50 10.72 11.95
CA PHE A 389 -2.17 11.73 10.97
C PHE A 389 -0.90 11.32 10.24
N ASN A 390 -1.01 11.08 8.93
CA ASN A 390 0.09 10.79 8.03
C ASN A 390 0.37 12.03 7.17
N VAL A 391 1.64 12.40 7.03
CA VAL A 391 2.07 13.60 6.29
C VAL A 391 3.23 13.22 5.37
N LYS A 392 3.03 13.38 4.06
CA LYS A 392 4.09 13.20 3.06
C LYS A 392 4.84 14.49 2.80
N SER A 393 4.12 15.61 2.74
CA SER A 393 4.73 16.93 2.60
C SER A 393 3.81 18.02 3.12
N PHE A 394 4.37 19.20 3.35
CA PHE A 394 3.62 20.41 3.67
C PHE A 394 4.39 21.63 3.14
N GLY A 395 3.73 22.78 3.14
CA GLY A 395 4.40 24.02 2.75
C GLY A 395 3.42 25.11 2.34
N ILE A 396 3.88 25.99 1.45
CA ILE A 396 3.13 27.13 0.95
C ILE A 396 3.24 27.16 -0.58
N GLY A 397 2.12 26.95 -1.27
CA GLY A 397 2.00 27.11 -2.73
C GLY A 397 1.81 28.56 -3.15
N ARG A 398 2.23 28.89 -4.39
CA ARG A 398 2.11 30.23 -5.00
C ARG A 398 0.82 30.35 -5.79
N GLY A 399 -0.10 31.21 -5.37
CA GLY A 399 -1.32 31.56 -6.10
C GLY A 399 -2.34 30.43 -6.31
N LYS A 400 -2.01 29.20 -5.91
CA LYS A 400 -2.87 28.02 -5.98
C LYS A 400 -2.44 27.01 -4.91
N CYS A 401 -3.37 26.16 -4.49
CA CYS A 401 -3.04 24.97 -3.72
C CYS A 401 -2.48 23.89 -4.65
N PRO A 402 -1.42 23.18 -4.25
CA PRO A 402 -0.83 22.13 -5.08
C PRO A 402 -1.79 20.96 -5.26
N LYS A 403 -1.56 20.20 -6.33
CA LYS A 403 -2.20 18.90 -6.59
C LYS A 403 -1.08 17.90 -6.83
N PHE A 404 -1.13 16.77 -6.15
CA PHE A 404 -0.10 15.72 -6.18
C PHE A 404 -0.67 14.42 -6.72
#